data_AF-A0A7J3JBL6-F1
#
_entry.id   AF-A0A7J3JBL6-F1
#
_cell.length_a   1.000
_cell.length_b   1.000
_cell.length_c   1.000
_cell.angle_alpha   90.00
_cell.angle_beta   90.00
_cell.angle_gamma   90.00
#
_symmetry.space_group_name_H-M   'P 1'
#
loop_
_entity.id
_entity.type
_entity.pdbx_description
1 polymer ?
#
loop_
_entity_poly.entity_id
_entity_poly.type
_entity_poly.pdbx_seq_one_letter_code
_entity_poly.pdbx_strand_id
1 'polypeptide(L)' 'MPDVCIDPTEESVTEKVDENGVRWVKVYVGGGLHFINWLEQYREVLGSENVEFEEIAASESSCYGQSREKLFRIWVKQKQ' A
#
# COMPACT_ATOMS: atom_id res chain seq x y z
N MET A 1 -1.92 -11.51 14.00
CA MET A 1 -3.36 -11.21 14.00
C MET A 1 -3.61 -10.47 12.69
N PRO A 2 -4.47 -10.96 11.79
CA PRO A 2 -4.82 -10.18 10.61
C PRO A 2 -5.47 -8.88 11.08
N ASP A 3 -5.05 -7.76 10.50
CA ASP A 3 -5.70 -6.47 10.71
C ASP A 3 -7.16 -6.59 10.24
N VAL A 4 -8.10 -6.70 11.19
CA VAL A 4 -9.56 -6.85 10.98
C VAL A 4 -10.15 -5.76 10.07
N CYS A 5 -9.37 -4.70 9.82
CA CYS A 5 -9.77 -3.53 9.07
C CYS A 5 -9.32 -3.55 7.60
N ILE A 6 -8.45 -4.47 7.17
CA ILE A 6 -8.02 -4.58 5.76
C ILE A 6 -8.91 -5.59 5.04
N ASP A 7 -9.36 -5.26 3.82
CA ASP A 7 -10.20 -6.16 3.03
C ASP A 7 -9.44 -7.44 2.66
N PRO A 8 -10.04 -8.65 2.79
CA PRO A 8 -9.36 -9.91 2.50
C PRO A 8 -8.95 -10.04 1.02
N THR A 9 -9.55 -9.26 0.10
CA THR A 9 -9.08 -9.20 -1.28
C THR A 9 -7.69 -8.58 -1.41
N GLU A 10 -7.32 -7.66 -0.51
CA GLU A 10 -5.96 -7.14 -0.44
C GLU A 10 -4.99 -8.27 -0.08
N GLU A 11 -5.33 -9.17 0.84
CA GLU A 11 -4.45 -10.28 1.25
C GLU A 11 -4.05 -11.18 0.09
N SER A 12 -4.90 -11.29 -0.94
CA SER A 12 -4.63 -12.09 -2.14
C SER A 12 -3.66 -11.41 -3.12
N VAL A 13 -3.50 -10.09 -3.04
CA VAL A 13 -2.60 -9.32 -3.91
C VAL A 13 -1.25 -9.16 -3.21
N THR A 14 -0.25 -9.95 -3.60
CA THR A 14 1.09 -9.94 -2.97
C THR A 14 2.19 -9.40 -3.88
N GLU A 15 2.04 -9.58 -5.19
CA GLU A 15 3.01 -9.16 -6.21
C GLU A 15 2.30 -8.59 -7.45
N LYS A 16 2.95 -7.67 -8.15
CA LYS A 16 2.52 -7.19 -9.46
C LYS A 16 3.73 -7.02 -10.39
N VAL A 17 3.50 -7.15 -11.68
CA VAL A 17 4.52 -6.90 -12.71
C VAL A 17 4.05 -5.74 -13.57
N ASP A 18 4.89 -4.72 -13.69
CA ASP A 18 4.65 -3.55 -14.54
C ASP A 18 4.90 -3.88 -16.04
N GLU A 19 4.44 -3.01 -16.95
CA GLU A 19 4.64 -3.11 -18.40
C GLU A 19 6.12 -3.20 -18.81
N ASN A 20 7.04 -2.65 -18.00
CA ASN A 20 8.47 -2.76 -18.22
C ASN A 20 9.08 -4.09 -17.72
N GLY A 21 8.26 -5.04 -17.26
CA GLY A 21 8.70 -6.31 -16.69
C GLY A 21 9.28 -6.19 -15.28
N VAL A 22 9.09 -5.05 -14.61
CA VAL A 22 9.55 -4.82 -13.24
C VAL A 22 8.61 -5.51 -12.25
N ARG A 23 9.16 -6.35 -11.38
CA ARG A 23 8.42 -6.98 -10.28
C ARG A 23 8.34 -6.05 -9.08
N TRP A 24 7.13 -5.88 -8.59
CA TRP A 24 6.81 -5.13 -7.40
C TRP A 24 6.19 -6.07 -6.38
N VAL A 25 6.63 -5.96 -5.14
CA VAL A 25 6.09 -6.74 -4.04
C VAL A 25 5.32 -5.79 -3.13
N LYS A 26 4.10 -6.20 -2.77
CA LYS A 26 3.30 -5.47 -1.82
C LYS A 26 3.90 -5.68 -0.44
N VAL A 27 4.39 -4.61 0.16
CA VAL A 27 5.01 -4.68 1.49
C VAL A 27 4.03 -4.31 2.59
N TYR A 28 3.08 -3.41 2.30
CA TYR A 28 2.18 -2.89 3.31
C TYR A 28 0.93 -2.26 2.70
N VAL A 29 -0.18 -2.34 3.44
CA VAL A 29 -1.44 -1.65 3.15
C VAL A 29 -1.90 -1.01 4.46
N GLY A 30 -2.21 0.27 4.43
CA GLY A 30 -2.66 0.99 5.61
C GLY A 30 -3.22 2.36 5.27
N GLY A 31 -3.68 3.09 6.27
CA GLY A 31 -4.33 4.38 6.05
C GLY A 31 -4.13 5.36 7.19
N GLY A 32 -4.66 6.56 6.98
CA GLY A 32 -4.69 7.62 7.99
C GLY A 32 -3.62 8.71 7.84
N LEU A 33 -3.78 9.79 8.62
CA LEU A 33 -2.95 11.00 8.49
C LEU A 33 -1.47 10.74 8.83
N HIS A 34 -1.21 9.94 9.86
CA HIS A 34 0.15 9.54 10.25
C HIS A 34 0.83 8.68 9.19
N PHE A 35 0.04 7.93 8.41
CA PHE A 35 0.55 7.03 7.41
C PHE A 35 1.13 7.79 6.21
N ILE A 36 0.47 8.86 5.76
CA ILE A 36 0.95 9.71 4.65
C ILE A 36 2.36 10.25 4.92
N ASN A 37 2.61 10.78 6.12
CA ASN A 37 3.94 11.28 6.48
C ASN A 37 5.00 10.17 6.43
N TRP A 38 4.63 8.95 6.84
CA TRP A 38 5.53 7.81 6.79
C TRP A 38 5.84 7.40 5.34
N LEU A 39 4.87 7.49 4.42
CA LEU A 39 5.09 7.23 2.99
C LEU A 39 6.12 8.17 2.38
N GLU A 40 6.01 9.47 2.68
CA GLU A 40 6.93 10.50 2.17
C GLU A 40 8.35 10.27 2.69
N GLN A 41 8.52 9.87 3.96
CA GLN A 41 9.82 9.45 4.49
C GLN A 41 10.34 8.19 3.79
N TYR A 42 9.46 7.23 3.50
CA TYR A 42 9.82 6.00 2.80
C TYR A 42 10.34 6.28 1.38
N ARG A 43 9.71 7.25 0.68
CA ARG A 43 10.17 7.74 -0.63
C ARG A 43 11.54 8.37 -0.57
N GLU A 44 11.79 9.19 0.44
CA GLU A 44 13.06 9.88 0.61
C GLU A 44 14.21 8.89 0.84
N VAL A 45 13.98 7.85 1.65
CA VAL A 45 15.02 6.88 2.01
C VAL A 45 15.28 5.84 0.91
N LEU A 46 14.22 5.25 0.33
CA LEU A 46 14.37 4.18 -0.66
C LEU A 46 14.46 4.69 -2.10
N GLY A 47 14.12 5.95 -2.33
CA GLY A 47 14.02 6.55 -3.66
C GLY A 47 12.66 6.27 -4.31
N SER A 48 12.07 7.33 -4.88
CA SER A 48 10.78 7.27 -5.60
C SER A 48 10.75 6.30 -6.78
N GLU A 49 11.90 5.84 -7.27
CA GLU A 49 12.03 4.86 -8.35
C GLU A 49 11.92 3.39 -7.86
N ASN A 50 12.07 3.17 -6.55
CA ASN A 50 12.03 1.86 -5.92
C ASN A 50 10.75 1.63 -5.11
N VAL A 51 9.94 2.67 -4.89
CA VAL A 51 8.70 2.60 -4.12
C VAL A 51 7.57 3.29 -4.86
N GLU A 52 6.46 2.58 -4.98
CA GLU A 52 5.22 3.07 -5.58
C GLU A 52 4.09 3.01 -4.55
N PHE A 53 3.27 4.07 -4.52
CA PHE A 53 2.14 4.20 -3.61
C PHE A 53 0.86 4.33 -4.42
N GLU A 54 -0.11 3.51 -4.08
CA GLU A 54 -1.39 3.45 -4.76
C GLU A 54 -2.48 3.78 -3.74
N GLU A 55 -3.15 4.93 -3.90
CA GLU A 55 -4.31 5.29 -3.08
C GLU A 55 -5.46 4.36 -3.48
N ILE A 56 -5.96 3.57 -2.53
CA ILE A 56 -7.08 2.66 -2.74
C ILE A 56 -8.27 3.11 -1.91
N ALA A 57 -9.46 3.01 -2.51
CA ALA A 57 -10.70 3.27 -1.79
C ALA A 57 -10.90 2.16 -0.74
N ALA A 58 -11.03 2.57 0.51
CA ALA A 58 -11.45 1.65 1.55
C ALA A 58 -12.91 1.24 1.30
N SER A 59 -13.21 -0.05 1.34
CA SER A 59 -14.58 -0.55 1.32
C SER A 59 -15.38 0.14 2.43
N GLU A 60 -16.61 0.60 2.17
CA GLU A 60 -17.45 1.27 3.17
C GLU A 60 -17.73 0.38 4.40
N SER A 61 -17.65 -0.93 4.22
CA SER A 61 -17.76 -1.95 5.27
C SER A 61 -16.50 -2.10 6.14
N SER A 62 -15.34 -1.64 5.67
CA SER A 62 -14.07 -1.72 6.40
C SER A 62 -13.95 -0.60 7.45
N CYS A 63 -13.12 -0.78 8.48
CA CYS A 63 -12.91 0.24 9.51
C CYS A 63 -12.46 1.58 8.91
N TYR A 64 -11.64 1.53 7.86
CA TYR A 64 -11.13 2.72 7.17
C TYR A 64 -12.23 3.44 6.37
N GLY A 65 -13.14 2.69 5.75
CA GLY A 65 -14.31 3.26 5.07
C GLY A 65 -15.25 3.96 6.05
N GLN A 66 -15.49 3.36 7.23
CA GLN A 66 -16.28 3.98 8.30
C GLN A 66 -15.61 5.24 8.87
N SER A 67 -14.28 5.24 8.97
CA SER A 67 -13.48 6.39 9.42
C SER A 67 -13.31 7.47 8.33
N ARG A 68 -13.70 7.17 7.07
CA ARG A 68 -13.42 7.98 5.86
C ARG A 68 -11.94 8.28 5.66
N GLU A 69 -11.08 7.38 6.14
CA GLU A 69 -9.64 7.53 6.03
C GLU A 69 -9.16 6.99 4.69
N LYS A 70 -8.23 7.71 4.07
CA LYS A 70 -7.58 7.27 2.85
C LYS A 70 -6.70 6.07 3.14
N LEU A 71 -6.81 5.05 2.29
CA LEU A 71 -5.94 3.89 2.32
C LEU A 71 -4.89 4.01 1.21
N PHE A 72 -3.67 3.56 1.50
CA PHE A 72 -2.64 3.41 0.49
C PHE A 72 -2.02 2.02 0.55
N ARG A 73 -1.73 1.51 -0.63
CA ARG A 73 -0.99 0.29 -0.85
C ARG A 73 0.44 0.66 -1.23
N ILE A 74 1.41 0.08 -0.53
CA ILE A 74 2.84 0.31 -0.76
C ILE A 74 3.42 -0.87 -1.55
N TRP A 75 4.03 -0.54 -2.67
CA TRP A 75 4.74 -1.45 -3.54
C TRP A 75 6.22 -1.13 -3.50
N VAL A 76 7.06 -2.14 -3.28
CA VAL A 76 8.51 -2.00 -3.35
C VAL A 76 9.03 -2.84 -4.50
N LYS A 77 9.89 -2.24 -5.31
CA LYS A 77 10.56 -2.91 -6.41
C LYS A 77 11.41 -4.05 -5.87
N GLN A 78 11.18 -5.26 -6.36
CA GLN A 78 12.00 -6.41 -5.99
C GLN A 78 13.37 -6.23 -6.64
N LYS A 79 14.40 -5.93 -5.84
CA LYS A 79 15.79 -6.03 -6.31
C LYS A 79 16.11 -7.52 -6.44
N GLN A 80 16.45 -7.94 -7.66
CA GLN A 80 17.03 -9.26 -7.93
C GLN A 80 18.37 -9.42 -7.22
#